data_AF-A0AAW2M0T5-F1
#
_entry.id   AF-A0AAW2M0T5-F1
#
_cell.length_a   1.000
_cell.length_b   1.000
_cell.length_c   1.000
_cell.angle_alpha   90.00
_cell.angle_beta   90.00
_cell.angle_gamma   90.00
#
_symmetry.space_group_name_H-M   'P 1'
#
loop_
_entity.id
_entity.type
_entity.pdbx_description
1 polymer ?
#
loop_
_entity_poly.entity_id
_entity_poly.type
_entity_poly.pdbx_seq_one_letter_code
_entity_poly.pdbx_strand_id
1 'polypeptide(L)'
;MVVQPHVAQPIVAQGERLEKFFGEIDTQKRAAMDAWGHGDFLCRNYILNGLSDTLYSVYSSVKTARALWESLKRNTKQRMVA
;
A
#
# COMPACT_ATOMS: atom_id res chain seq x y z
N MET A 1 58.26 1.09 -4.41
CA MET A 1 57.19 0.07 -4.38
C MET A 1 55.91 0.75 -4.86
N VAL A 2 55.45 0.46 -6.07
CA VAL A 2 54.23 1.07 -6.65
C VAL A 2 53.08 0.12 -6.35
N VAL A 3 52.14 0.56 -5.52
CA VAL A 3 50.91 -0.20 -5.25
C VAL A 3 50.14 -0.32 -6.57
N GLN A 4 49.86 -1.56 -7.01
CA GLN A 4 49.13 -1.80 -8.26
C GLN A 4 47.70 -1.19 -8.18
N PRO A 5 47.27 -0.40 -9.18
CA PRO A 5 45.96 0.29 -9.15
C PRO A 5 44.74 -0.60 -9.43
N HIS A 6 44.93 -1.90 -9.68
CA HIS A 6 43.85 -2.80 -10.10
C HIS A 6 42.81 -3.12 -9.00
N VAL A 7 43.12 -2.82 -7.72
CA VAL A 7 42.25 -3.11 -6.57
C VAL A 7 41.18 -2.03 -6.34
N ALA A 8 41.37 -0.81 -6.86
CA ALA A 8 40.44 0.30 -6.62
C ALA A 8 39.15 0.24 -7.45
N GLN A 9 39.22 -0.25 -8.69
CA GLN A 9 38.07 -0.29 -9.62
C GLN A 9 36.94 -1.25 -9.19
N PRO A 10 37.24 -2.48 -8.69
CA PRO A 10 36.19 -3.41 -8.26
C PRO A 10 35.36 -2.90 -7.08
N ILE A 11 35.98 -2.15 -6.16
CA ILE A 11 35.34 -1.66 -4.94
C ILE A 11 34.35 -0.53 -5.26
N VAL A 12 34.74 0.41 -6.14
CA VAL A 12 33.85 1.50 -6.59
C VAL A 12 32.63 0.94 -7.32
N ALA A 13 32.83 -0.01 -8.23
CA ALA A 13 31.73 -0.65 -8.98
C ALA A 13 30.76 -1.43 -8.06
N GLN A 14 31.26 -2.04 -6.98
CA GLN A 14 30.42 -2.68 -5.97
C GLN A 14 29.59 -1.66 -5.18
N GLY A 15 30.17 -0.52 -4.80
CA GLY A 15 29.46 0.58 -4.15
C GLY A 15 28.30 1.11 -5.00
N GLU A 16 28.57 1.44 -6.27
CA GLU A 16 27.54 1.90 -7.22
C GLU A 16 26.41 0.87 -7.41
N ARG A 17 26.76 -0.41 -7.42
CA ARG A 17 25.78 -1.51 -7.54
C ARG A 17 24.88 -1.60 -6.32
N LEU A 18 25.42 -1.42 -5.12
CA LEU A 18 24.64 -1.44 -3.88
C LEU A 18 23.70 -0.23 -3.81
N GLU A 19 24.18 0.97 -4.12
CA GLU A 19 23.34 2.18 -4.19
C GLU A 19 22.19 2.00 -5.18
N LYS A 20 22.47 1.46 -6.37
CA LYS A 20 21.43 1.12 -7.35
C LYS A 20 20.42 0.11 -6.81
N PHE A 21 20.88 -0.94 -6.14
CA PHE A 21 20.03 -1.97 -5.56
C PHE A 21 19.10 -1.38 -4.48
N PHE A 22 19.60 -0.53 -3.60
CA PHE A 22 18.77 0.15 -2.60
C PHE A 22 17.76 1.10 -3.25
N GLY A 23 18.16 1.85 -4.28
CA GLY A 23 17.24 2.70 -5.05
C GLY A 23 16.12 1.91 -5.75
N GLU A 24 16.43 0.72 -6.27
CA GLU A 24 15.43 -0.19 -6.83
C GLU A 24 14.48 -0.72 -5.76
N ILE A 25 14.98 -1.10 -4.58
CA ILE A 25 14.15 -1.52 -3.44
C ILE A 25 13.19 -0.40 -3.02
N ASP A 26 13.66 0.83 -2.91
CA ASP A 26 12.81 1.96 -2.50
C ASP A 26 11.74 2.27 -3.55
N THR A 27 12.09 2.14 -4.83
CA THR A 27 11.14 2.26 -5.93
C THR A 27 10.07 1.17 -5.86
N GLN A 28 10.46 -0.08 -5.65
CA GLN A 28 9.54 -1.22 -5.51
C GLN A 28 8.62 -1.06 -4.30
N LYS A 29 9.15 -0.63 -3.16
CA LYS A 29 8.34 -0.35 -1.95
C LYS A 29 7.29 0.71 -2.22
N ARG A 30 7.66 1.81 -2.88
CA ARG A 30 6.73 2.89 -3.22
C ARG A 30 5.65 2.40 -4.18
N ALA A 31 6.03 1.68 -5.24
CA ALA A 31 5.07 1.06 -6.16
C ALA A 31 4.11 0.09 -5.47
N ALA A 32 4.59 -0.70 -4.50
CA ALA A 32 3.74 -1.61 -3.73
C ALA A 32 2.75 -0.86 -2.83
N MET A 33 3.17 0.24 -2.19
CA MET A 33 2.28 1.09 -1.40
C MET A 33 1.21 1.75 -2.27
N ASP A 34 1.58 2.24 -3.45
CA ASP A 34 0.65 2.87 -4.40
C ASP A 34 -0.37 1.85 -4.93
N ALA A 35 0.09 0.63 -5.29
CA ALA A 35 -0.78 -0.45 -5.73
C ALA A 35 -1.76 -0.87 -4.62
N TRP A 36 -1.30 -0.97 -3.37
CA TRP A 36 -2.16 -1.28 -2.23
C TRP A 36 -3.17 -0.17 -1.95
N GLY A 37 -2.75 1.10 -1.98
CA GLY A 37 -3.64 2.24 -1.83
C GLY A 37 -4.71 2.32 -2.92
N HIS A 38 -4.33 2.03 -4.17
CA HIS A 38 -5.27 1.94 -5.29
C HIS A 38 -6.29 0.81 -5.08
N GLY A 39 -5.82 -0.38 -4.66
CA GLY A 39 -6.68 -1.51 -4.33
C GLY A 39 -7.67 -1.21 -3.21
N ASP A 40 -7.23 -0.57 -2.12
CA ASP A 40 -8.11 -0.17 -1.02
C ASP A 40 -9.16 0.86 -1.48
N PHE A 41 -8.77 1.84 -2.29
CA PHE A 41 -9.69 2.80 -2.88
C PHE A 41 -10.76 2.11 -3.73
N LEU A 42 -10.37 1.22 -4.65
CA LEU A 42 -11.32 0.50 -5.51
C LEU A 42 -12.29 -0.36 -4.69
N CYS A 43 -11.77 -1.20 -3.79
CA CYS A 43 -12.58 -2.03 -2.90
C CYS A 43 -13.58 -1.19 -2.10
N ARG A 44 -13.14 -0.04 -1.55
CA ARG A 44 -14.03 0.87 -0.80
C ARG A 44 -15.16 1.40 -1.67
N ASN A 45 -14.86 1.84 -2.90
CA ASN A 45 -15.87 2.35 -3.83
C ASN A 45 -16.86 1.27 -4.24
N TYR A 46 -16.41 0.03 -4.50
CA TYR A 46 -17.32 -1.07 -4.81
C TYR A 46 -18.30 -1.36 -3.68
N ILE A 47 -17.83 -1.36 -2.42
CA ILE A 47 -18.71 -1.55 -1.26
C ILE A 47 -19.72 -0.39 -1.18
N LEU A 48 -19.25 0.86 -1.26
CA LEU A 48 -20.10 2.05 -1.15
C LEU A 48 -21.18 2.09 -2.25
N ASN A 49 -20.82 1.76 -3.50
CA ASN A 49 -21.76 1.74 -4.62
C ASN A 49 -22.86 0.67 -4.47
N GLY A 50 -22.66 -0.34 -3.63
CA GLY A 50 -23.66 -1.34 -3.30
C GLY A 50 -24.61 -0.95 -2.16
N LEU A 51 -24.39 0.21 -1.52
CA LEU A 51 -25.22 0.68 -0.41
C LEU A 51 -26.42 1.50 -0.91
N SER A 52 -27.49 1.53 -0.11
CA SER A 52 -28.56 2.52 -0.30
C SER A 52 -28.08 3.93 0.05
N ASP A 53 -28.73 4.96 -0.49
CA ASP A 53 -28.35 6.38 -0.29
C ASP A 53 -28.21 6.76 1.20
N THR A 54 -29.12 6.25 2.05
CA THR A 54 -29.07 6.47 3.50
C THR A 54 -27.81 5.91 4.12
N LEU A 55 -27.42 4.69 3.75
CA LEU A 55 -26.20 4.05 4.27
C LEU A 55 -24.95 4.68 3.65
N TYR A 56 -24.97 5.00 2.36
CA TYR A 56 -23.87 5.67 1.69
C TYR A 56 -23.50 6.97 2.41
N SER A 57 -24.49 7.82 2.73
CA SER A 57 -24.26 9.09 3.44
C SER A 57 -23.53 8.88 4.77
N VAL A 58 -23.96 7.90 5.56
CA VAL A 58 -23.35 7.56 6.87
C VAL A 58 -21.91 7.05 6.71
N TYR A 59 -21.65 6.20 5.71
CA TYR A 59 -20.40 5.47 5.59
C TYR A 59 -19.37 6.08 4.63
N SER A 60 -19.74 7.06 3.81
CA SER A 60 -18.89 7.70 2.80
C SER A 60 -17.59 8.29 3.36
N SER A 61 -17.59 8.70 4.64
CA SER A 61 -16.43 9.28 5.31
C SER A 61 -15.39 8.26 5.80
N VAL A 62 -15.74 6.98 5.85
CA VAL A 62 -14.85 5.90 6.29
C VAL A 62 -13.70 5.74 5.30
N LYS A 63 -12.46 5.75 5.80
CA LYS A 63 -11.28 5.95 4.96
C LYS A 63 -10.79 4.69 4.24
N THR A 64 -10.94 3.52 4.85
CA THR A 64 -10.42 2.25 4.31
C THR A 64 -11.52 1.24 4.06
N ALA A 65 -11.33 0.37 3.07
CA ALA A 65 -12.29 -0.69 2.75
C ALA A 65 -12.48 -1.64 3.95
N ARG A 66 -11.40 -1.94 4.67
CA ARG A 66 -11.45 -2.79 5.88
C ARG A 66 -12.30 -2.17 6.99
N ALA A 67 -12.09 -0.89 7.31
CA ALA A 67 -12.86 -0.23 8.37
C ALA A 67 -14.35 -0.13 8.00
N LEU A 68 -14.64 0.10 6.72
CA LEU A 68 -16.00 0.13 6.20
C LEU A 68 -16.69 -1.23 6.37
N TRP A 69 -16.06 -2.30 5.90
CA TRP A 69 -16.57 -3.66 6.03
C TRP A 69 -16.85 -4.06 7.49
N GLU A 70 -15.92 -3.78 8.40
CA GLU A 70 -16.11 -4.09 9.82
C GLU A 70 -17.24 -3.28 10.45
N SER A 71 -17.46 -2.05 10.01
CA SER A 71 -18.56 -1.20 10.50
C SER A 71 -19.92 -1.69 10.02
N LEU A 72 -20.01 -2.11 8.76
CA LEU A 72 -21.20 -2.75 8.20
C LEU A 72 -21.52 -4.06 8.96
N LYS A 73 -20.52 -4.91 9.15
CA LYS A 73 -20.67 -6.21 9.85
C LYS A 73 -21.20 -6.04 11.28
N ARG A 74 -20.73 -5.03 12.02
CA ARG A 74 -21.23 -4.71 13.36
C ARG A 74 -22.71 -4.30 13.33
N ASN A 75 -23.11 -3.45 12.40
CA ASN A 75 -24.49 -2.99 12.26
C ASN A 75 -25.45 -4.11 11.82
N THR A 76 -25.02 -5.02 10.94
CA THR A 76 -25.84 -6.19 10.56
C THR A 76 -26.06 -7.15 11.72
N LYS A 77 -25.08 -7.30 12.62
CA LYS A 77 -25.25 -8.16 13.82
C LYS A 77 -26.20 -7.54 14.84
N GLN A 78 -26.22 -6.22 14.98
CA GLN A 78 -27.16 -5.53 15.88
C GLN A 78 -28.62 -5.62 15.41
N ARG A 79 -28.88 -5.76 14.10
CA ARG A 79 -30.24 -5.91 13.55
C ARG A 79 -30.83 -7.32 13.61
N MET A 80 -30.04 -8.35 13.93
CA MET A 80 -30.52 -9.74 14.09
C MET A 80 -30.71 -10.16 15.56
N VAL A 81 -30.50 -9.25 16.51
CA VAL A 81 -30.63 -9.51 17.97
C VAL A 81 -31.67 -8.57 18.60
N ALA A 82 -32.71 -8.21 17.84
CA ALA A 82 -33.82 -7.38 18.30
C ALA A 82 -35.15 -8.08 18.02
#